data_AF-A0A4Z0PLM2-F1
#
_entry.id   AF-A0A4Z0PLM2-F1
#
_cell.length_a   1.000
_cell.length_b   1.000
_cell.length_c   1.000
_cell.angle_alpha   90.00
_cell.angle_beta   90.00
_cell.angle_gamma   90.00
#
_symmetry.space_group_name_H-M   'P 1'
#
loop_
_entity.id
_entity.type
_entity.pdbx_description
1 polymer ?
#
loop_
_entity_poly.entity_id
_entity_poly.type
_entity_poly.pdbx_seq_one_letter_code
_entity_poly.pdbx_strand_id
1 'polypeptide(L)'
;MKTFPFPPHWIFLAYLVLTFYCLGAAVMNEFVEYQSWADLGPYLSAADFATWHLATAQHTVPFLTVPAMLLSGVLVLLYWHLPPAVPRAALWLAMACHVVFWLSTVLVQWPLEGALSQGSFSPDLMERLLRSDWVRKGLLLVEAPLAIYMAHRALRPASGAEVGRPVGAGRLPVLSQG
;
A
#
# COMPACT_ATOMS: atom_id res chain seq x y z
N MET A 1 23.23 20.64 2.53
CA MET A 1 22.14 19.65 2.33
C MET A 1 21.60 19.29 3.70
N LYS A 2 20.33 19.59 4.02
CA LYS A 2 19.72 19.21 5.29
C LYS A 2 19.54 17.69 5.28
N THR A 3 20.11 17.00 6.25
CA THR A 3 19.91 15.55 6.45
C THR A 3 18.43 15.32 6.77
N PHE A 4 17.76 14.51 5.95
CA PHE A 4 16.40 14.06 6.27
C PHE A 4 16.45 13.31 7.62
N PRO A 5 15.48 13.52 8.52
CA PRO A 5 15.52 12.96 9.87
C PRO A 5 15.41 11.43 9.90
N PHE A 6 14.96 10.80 8.80
CA PHE A 6 14.74 9.36 8.73
C PHE A 6 15.69 8.69 7.73
N PRO A 7 16.39 7.61 8.14
CA PRO A 7 17.15 6.79 7.21
C PRO A 7 16.26 6.18 6.10
N PRO A 8 16.74 6.06 4.84
CA PRO A 8 15.94 5.56 3.72
C PRO A 8 15.29 4.18 3.94
N HIS A 9 15.93 3.29 4.71
CA HIS A 9 15.39 1.97 5.01
C HIS A 9 14.12 2.03 5.88
N TRP A 10 13.96 3.04 6.74
CA TRP A 10 12.73 3.24 7.52
C TRP A 10 11.56 3.69 6.65
N ILE A 11 11.82 4.54 5.65
CA ILE A 11 10.82 4.95 4.66
C ILE A 11 10.34 3.72 3.88
N PHE A 12 11.27 2.89 3.43
CA PHE A 12 10.95 1.66 2.72
C PHE A 12 10.21 0.65 3.59
N LEU A 13 10.61 0.46 4.85
CA LEU A 13 9.88 -0.40 5.78
C LEU A 13 8.46 0.10 6.05
N ALA A 14 8.29 1.42 6.25
CA ALA A 14 6.98 2.03 6.42
C ALA A 14 6.08 1.78 5.21
N TYR A 15 6.63 1.87 3.99
CA TYR A 15 5.91 1.54 2.76
C TYR A 15 5.39 0.10 2.78
N LEU A 16 6.25 -0.87 3.11
CA LEU A 16 5.85 -2.28 3.18
C LEU A 16 4.75 -2.51 4.21
N VAL A 17 4.94 -2.03 5.44
CA VAL A 17 3.97 -2.22 6.53
C VAL A 17 2.62 -1.61 6.18
N LEU A 18 2.62 -0.37 5.67
CA LEU A 18 1.39 0.32 5.30
C LEU A 18 0.70 -0.32 4.09
N THR A 19 1.44 -0.84 3.12
CA THR A 19 0.87 -1.55 1.96
C THR A 19 0.08 -2.77 2.42
N PHE A 20 0.69 -3.62 3.27
CA PHE A 20 0.02 -4.81 3.78
C PHE A 20 -1.09 -4.50 4.77
N TYR A 21 -0.93 -3.44 5.58
CA TYR A 21 -2.02 -2.94 6.41
C TYR A 21 -3.23 -2.55 5.56
N CYS A 22 -3.04 -1.73 4.52
CA CYS A 22 -4.13 -1.26 3.66
C CYS A 22 -4.78 -2.41 2.91
N LEU A 23 -3.99 -3.38 2.42
CA LEU A 23 -4.54 -4.60 1.80
C LEU A 23 -5.39 -5.40 2.80
N GLY A 24 -4.86 -5.67 4.00
CA GLY A 24 -5.59 -6.39 5.03
C GLY A 24 -6.88 -5.68 5.45
N ALA A 25 -6.81 -4.36 5.60
CA ALA A 25 -7.96 -3.51 5.90
C ALA A 25 -9.02 -3.55 4.79
N ALA A 26 -8.61 -3.53 3.51
CA ALA A 26 -9.53 -3.64 2.38
C ALA A 26 -10.21 -5.01 2.30
N VAL A 27 -9.49 -6.08 2.64
CA VAL A 27 -10.05 -7.44 2.76
C VAL A 27 -11.07 -7.50 3.91
N MET A 28 -10.74 -6.94 5.07
CA MET A 28 -11.66 -6.87 6.21
C MET A 28 -12.92 -6.05 5.90
N ASN A 29 -12.77 -4.93 5.18
CA ASN A 29 -13.89 -4.10 4.72
C ASN A 29 -14.86 -4.90 3.82
N GLU A 30 -14.34 -5.76 2.92
CA GLU A 30 -15.20 -6.64 2.11
C GLU A 30 -15.97 -7.63 2.99
N PHE A 31 -15.25 -8.44 3.77
CA PHE A 31 -15.83 -9.62 4.41
C PHE A 31 -16.62 -9.32 5.67
N VAL A 32 -16.30 -8.22 6.36
CA VAL A 32 -16.98 -7.85 7.61
C VAL A 32 -17.95 -6.71 7.36
N GLU A 33 -17.47 -5.58 6.85
CA GLU A 33 -18.28 -4.37 6.78
C GLU A 33 -19.35 -4.48 5.69
N TYR A 34 -18.95 -4.63 4.42
CA TYR A 34 -19.92 -4.66 3.32
C TYR A 34 -20.84 -5.88 3.32
N GLN A 35 -20.37 -7.07 3.70
CA GLN A 35 -21.27 -8.22 3.87
C GLN A 35 -22.30 -7.96 4.97
N SER A 36 -21.90 -7.41 6.12
CA SER A 36 -22.86 -7.03 7.16
C SER A 36 -23.87 -6.00 6.67
N TRP A 37 -23.47 -5.06 5.82
CA TRP A 37 -24.37 -4.05 5.27
C TRP A 37 -25.37 -4.65 4.28
N ALA A 38 -24.91 -5.57 3.41
CA ALA A 38 -25.76 -6.27 2.46
C ALA A 38 -26.76 -7.19 3.16
N ASP A 39 -26.35 -7.85 4.25
CA ASP A 39 -27.18 -8.75 5.02
C ASP A 39 -28.20 -8.01 5.90
N LEU A 40 -27.77 -6.99 6.66
CA LEU A 40 -28.64 -6.27 7.60
C LEU A 40 -29.51 -5.21 6.93
N GLY A 41 -29.00 -4.59 5.86
CA GLY A 41 -29.65 -3.45 5.21
C GLY A 41 -31.12 -3.66 4.84
N PRO A 42 -31.52 -4.80 4.24
CA PRO A 42 -32.91 -5.08 3.91
C PRO A 42 -33.87 -5.19 5.11
N TYR A 43 -33.35 -5.43 6.31
CA TYR A 43 -34.16 -5.57 7.53
C TYR A 43 -34.31 -4.27 8.32
N LEU A 44 -33.57 -3.21 7.94
CA LEU A 44 -33.61 -1.90 8.58
C LEU A 44 -34.42 -0.91 7.74
N SER A 45 -35.04 0.07 8.39
CA SER A 45 -35.50 1.25 7.67
C SER A 45 -34.29 2.01 7.13
N ALA A 46 -34.45 2.75 6.02
CA ALA A 46 -33.33 3.50 5.44
C ALA A 46 -32.75 4.55 6.41
N ALA A 47 -33.57 5.10 7.30
CA ALA A 47 -33.14 6.05 8.35
C ALA A 47 -32.35 5.35 9.48
N ASP A 48 -32.80 4.16 9.90
CA ASP A 48 -32.08 3.37 10.91
C ASP A 48 -30.74 2.89 10.36
N PHE A 49 -30.71 2.43 9.11
CA PHE A 49 -29.48 2.06 8.41
C PHE A 49 -28.50 3.24 8.35
N ALA A 50 -28.95 4.42 7.95
CA ALA A 50 -28.09 5.61 7.88
C ALA A 50 -27.52 6.01 9.24
N THR A 51 -28.35 5.96 10.29
CA THR A 51 -27.92 6.25 11.67
C THR A 51 -26.84 5.26 12.12
N TRP A 52 -27.06 3.97 11.85
CA TRP A 52 -26.10 2.91 12.16
C TRP A 52 -24.80 3.01 11.32
N HIS A 53 -24.92 3.27 10.02
CA HIS A 53 -23.79 3.47 9.10
C HIS A 53 -22.92 4.64 9.55
N LEU A 54 -23.50 5.79 9.90
CA LEU A 54 -22.76 6.93 10.46
C LEU A 54 -22.07 6.57 11.78
N ALA A 55 -22.78 5.89 12.67
CA ALA A 55 -22.25 5.50 13.98
C ALA A 55 -21.11 4.49 13.90
N THR A 56 -21.08 3.65 12.86
CA THR A 56 -19.99 2.70 12.61
C THR A 56 -18.85 3.36 11.83
N ALA A 57 -19.16 4.15 10.80
CA ALA A 57 -18.20 4.85 9.96
C ALA A 57 -17.25 5.77 10.76
N GLN A 58 -17.73 6.46 11.79
CA GLN A 58 -16.87 7.28 12.67
C GLN A 58 -15.75 6.49 13.35
N HIS A 59 -15.93 5.17 13.51
CA HIS A 59 -14.97 4.27 14.15
C HIS A 59 -14.17 3.44 13.15
N THR A 60 -14.63 3.26 11.92
CA THR A 60 -13.93 2.47 10.89
C THR A 60 -13.16 3.35 9.90
N VAL A 61 -13.78 4.42 9.40
CA VAL A 61 -13.23 5.28 8.34
C VAL A 61 -11.86 5.87 8.67
N PRO A 62 -11.57 6.36 9.90
CA PRO A 62 -10.23 6.88 10.23
C PRO A 62 -9.14 5.81 10.13
N PHE A 63 -9.43 4.57 10.53
CA PHE A 63 -8.47 3.45 10.49
C PHE A 63 -8.26 2.93 9.07
N LEU A 64 -9.19 3.15 8.15
CA LEU A 64 -9.00 2.87 6.73
C LEU A 64 -8.26 4.02 6.02
N THR A 65 -8.70 5.24 6.26
CA THR A 65 -8.30 6.41 5.47
C THR A 65 -6.95 6.97 5.89
N VAL A 66 -6.68 7.09 7.19
CA VAL A 66 -5.42 7.67 7.68
C VAL A 66 -4.22 6.82 7.25
N PRO A 67 -4.21 5.48 7.40
CA PRO A 67 -3.12 4.65 6.90
C PRO A 67 -2.95 4.72 5.38
N ALA A 68 -4.04 4.80 4.61
CA ALA A 68 -3.97 4.96 3.15
C ALA A 68 -3.37 6.33 2.73
N MET A 69 -3.69 7.41 3.46
CA MET A 69 -3.07 8.72 3.27
C MET A 69 -1.58 8.69 3.62
N LEU A 70 -1.22 8.07 4.74
CA LEU A 70 0.17 7.88 5.15
C LEU A 70 0.94 7.06 4.13
N LEU A 71 0.36 5.97 3.62
CA LEU A 71 0.95 5.15 2.56
C LEU A 71 1.25 5.99 1.33
N SER A 72 0.31 6.84 0.91
CA SER A 72 0.47 7.74 -0.23
C SER A 72 1.61 8.74 0.00
N GLY A 73 1.71 9.29 1.21
CA GLY A 73 2.82 10.18 1.58
C GLY A 73 4.17 9.46 1.57
N VAL A 74 4.24 8.25 2.13
CA VAL A 74 5.46 7.43 2.14
C VAL A 74 5.88 7.03 0.72
N LEU A 75 4.92 6.69 -0.14
CA LEU A 75 5.17 6.38 -1.55
C LEU A 75 5.75 7.57 -2.31
N VAL A 76 5.24 8.77 -2.05
CA VAL A 76 5.81 10.02 -2.57
C VAL A 76 7.23 10.23 -2.03
N LEU A 77 7.48 9.99 -0.74
CA LEU A 77 8.83 10.07 -0.15
C LEU A 77 9.81 9.07 -0.78
N LEU A 78 9.35 7.87 -1.13
CA LEU A 78 10.16 6.87 -1.83
C LEU A 78 10.66 7.36 -3.20
N TYR A 79 10.02 8.35 -3.83
CA TYR A 79 10.52 8.93 -5.06
C TYR A 79 11.94 9.49 -4.94
N TRP A 80 12.25 10.15 -3.81
CA TRP A 80 13.59 10.69 -3.55
C TRP A 80 14.52 9.70 -2.85
N HIS A 81 13.98 8.72 -2.15
CA HIS A 81 14.73 7.79 -1.29
C HIS A 81 14.72 6.33 -1.78
N LEU A 82 14.37 6.10 -3.04
CA LEU A 82 14.27 4.77 -3.62
C LEU A 82 15.63 4.04 -3.52
N PRO A 83 15.67 2.80 -2.97
CA PRO A 83 16.89 2.02 -2.96
C PRO A 83 17.44 1.84 -4.39
N PRO A 84 18.75 2.04 -4.64
CA PRO A 84 19.32 2.00 -6.00
C PRO A 84 19.08 0.71 -6.78
N ALA A 85 18.89 -0.42 -6.08
CA ALA A 85 18.64 -1.73 -6.67
C ALA A 85 17.20 -1.91 -7.21
N VAL A 86 16.27 -1.03 -6.81
CA VAL A 86 14.86 -1.08 -7.17
C VAL A 86 14.63 -0.29 -8.46
N PRO A 87 14.02 -0.87 -9.51
CA PRO A 87 13.75 -0.15 -10.73
C PRO A 87 12.68 0.92 -10.51
N ARG A 88 12.91 2.13 -11.02
CA ARG A 88 11.94 3.25 -10.95
C ARG A 88 10.58 2.93 -11.59
N ALA A 89 10.55 2.02 -12.55
CA ALA A 89 9.30 1.56 -13.16
C ALA A 89 8.33 0.94 -12.13
N ALA A 90 8.85 0.18 -11.16
CA ALA A 90 8.01 -0.40 -10.10
C ALA A 90 7.39 0.68 -9.21
N LEU A 91 8.18 1.73 -8.87
CA LEU A 91 7.68 2.87 -8.13
C LEU A 91 6.60 3.64 -8.91
N TRP A 92 6.83 3.91 -10.19
CA TRP A 92 5.84 4.60 -11.03
C TRP A 92 4.53 3.82 -11.15
N LEU A 93 4.61 2.49 -11.25
CA LEU A 93 3.42 1.66 -11.28
C LEU A 93 2.66 1.70 -9.94
N ALA A 94 3.36 1.63 -8.81
CA ALA A 94 2.73 1.80 -7.49
C ALA A 94 2.08 3.19 -7.34
N MET A 95 2.76 4.26 -7.79
CA MET A 95 2.21 5.61 -7.80
C MET A 95 0.96 5.72 -8.68
N ALA A 96 0.96 5.09 -9.87
CA ALA A 96 -0.21 5.05 -10.74
C ALA A 96 -1.38 4.32 -10.06
N CYS A 97 -1.13 3.20 -9.38
CA CYS A 97 -2.15 2.51 -8.59
C CYS A 97 -2.77 3.43 -7.52
N HIS A 98 -1.95 4.17 -6.78
CA HIS A 98 -2.42 5.13 -5.78
C HIS A 98 -3.24 6.28 -6.37
N VAL A 99 -2.85 6.82 -7.52
CA VAL A 99 -3.62 7.87 -8.20
C VAL A 99 -5.01 7.35 -8.58
N VAL A 100 -5.09 6.18 -9.21
CA VAL A 100 -6.38 5.59 -9.58
C VAL A 100 -7.21 5.23 -8.35
N PHE A 101 -6.57 4.73 -7.28
CA PHE A 101 -7.23 4.44 -6.01
C PHE A 101 -7.91 5.69 -5.43
N TRP A 102 -7.20 6.81 -5.36
CA TRP A 102 -7.74 8.06 -4.84
C TRP A 102 -8.81 8.67 -5.75
N LEU A 103 -8.63 8.62 -7.07
CA LEU A 103 -9.66 9.04 -8.03
C LEU A 103 -10.95 8.23 -7.84
N SER A 104 -10.84 6.91 -7.73
CA SER A 104 -11.99 6.04 -7.44
C SER A 104 -12.62 6.39 -6.08
N THR A 105 -11.81 6.68 -5.08
CA THR A 105 -12.29 7.03 -3.74
C THR A 105 -13.10 8.33 -3.75
N VAL A 106 -12.54 9.40 -4.32
CA VAL A 106 -13.16 10.73 -4.31
C VAL A 106 -14.35 10.82 -5.25
N LEU A 107 -14.25 10.22 -6.44
CA LEU A 107 -15.27 10.38 -7.49
C LEU A 107 -16.39 9.34 -7.41
N VAL A 108 -16.15 8.18 -6.79
CA VAL A 108 -17.12 7.07 -6.76
C VAL A 108 -17.45 6.66 -5.34
N GLN A 109 -16.46 6.28 -4.55
CA GLN A 109 -16.72 5.72 -3.22
C GLN A 109 -17.37 6.74 -2.29
N TRP A 110 -16.80 7.94 -2.19
CA TRP A 110 -17.27 8.97 -1.28
C TRP A 110 -18.73 9.38 -1.58
N PRO A 111 -19.14 9.64 -2.85
CA PRO A 111 -20.54 9.91 -3.15
C PRO A 111 -21.50 8.77 -2.78
N LEU A 112 -21.10 7.50 -3.03
CA LEU A 112 -21.95 6.35 -2.74
C LEU A 112 -22.11 6.11 -1.23
N GLU A 113 -21.02 6.17 -0.48
CA GLU A 113 -21.03 6.11 1.00
C GLU A 113 -21.84 7.28 1.58
N GLY A 114 -21.69 8.48 1.02
CA GLY A 114 -22.46 9.65 1.44
C GLY A 114 -23.96 9.50 1.20
N ALA A 115 -24.37 8.85 0.11
CA ALA A 115 -25.79 8.56 -0.15
C ALA A 115 -26.35 7.55 0.87
N LEU A 116 -25.56 6.56 1.29
CA LEU A 116 -25.94 5.64 2.37
C LEU A 116 -26.13 6.38 3.70
N SER A 117 -25.19 7.26 4.05
CA SER A 117 -25.29 8.09 5.26
C SER A 117 -26.47 9.07 5.25
N GLN A 118 -27.03 9.38 4.07
CA GLN A 118 -28.19 10.27 3.91
C GLN A 118 -29.53 9.52 3.89
N GLY A 119 -29.54 8.21 4.15
CA GLY A 119 -30.77 7.41 4.18
C GLY A 119 -31.27 6.98 2.81
N SER A 120 -30.38 6.89 1.81
CA SER A 120 -30.72 6.42 0.46
C SER A 120 -30.42 4.92 0.26
N PHE A 121 -30.43 4.12 1.34
CA PHE A 121 -30.15 2.69 1.24
C PHE A 121 -31.10 2.02 0.23
N SER A 122 -30.52 1.27 -0.69
CA SER A 122 -31.21 0.39 -1.62
C SER A 122 -30.28 -0.75 -2.05
N PRO A 123 -30.81 -1.93 -2.43
CA PRO A 123 -30.00 -3.02 -2.95
C PRO A 123 -29.14 -2.61 -4.16
N ASP A 124 -29.69 -1.80 -5.08
CA ASP A 124 -28.97 -1.32 -6.25
C ASP A 124 -27.80 -0.39 -5.88
N LEU A 125 -27.99 0.48 -4.88
CA LEU A 125 -26.91 1.33 -4.37
C LEU A 125 -25.80 0.50 -3.73
N MET A 126 -26.17 -0.52 -2.94
CA MET A 126 -25.22 -1.44 -2.32
C MET A 126 -24.42 -2.24 -3.35
N GLU A 127 -25.08 -2.76 -4.39
CA GLU A 127 -24.40 -3.47 -5.48
C GLU A 127 -23.40 -2.58 -6.21
N ARG A 128 -23.79 -1.32 -6.50
CA ARG A 128 -22.88 -0.34 -7.11
C ARG A 128 -21.68 -0.06 -6.22
N LEU A 129 -21.88 0.10 -4.91
CA LEU A 129 -20.83 0.30 -3.93
C LEU A 129 -19.82 -0.85 -3.98
N LEU A 130 -20.30 -2.08 -3.78
CA LEU A 130 -19.51 -3.32 -3.80
C LEU A 130 -18.70 -3.46 -5.09
N ARG A 131 -19.37 -3.33 -6.25
CA ARG A 131 -18.74 -3.48 -7.55
C ARG A 131 -17.67 -2.43 -7.79
N SER A 132 -17.94 -1.18 -7.40
CA SER A 132 -16.98 -0.09 -7.61
C SER A 132 -15.76 -0.18 -6.70
N ASP A 133 -15.91 -0.70 -5.48
CA ASP A 133 -14.81 -0.84 -4.54
C ASP A 133 -13.80 -1.93 -4.95
N TRP A 134 -14.23 -2.92 -5.76
CA TRP A 134 -13.32 -3.92 -6.34
C TRP A 134 -12.21 -3.30 -7.20
N VAL A 135 -12.41 -2.11 -7.76
CA VAL A 135 -11.34 -1.37 -8.44
C VAL A 135 -10.22 -1.05 -7.45
N ARG A 136 -10.55 -0.51 -6.26
CA ARG A 136 -9.59 -0.14 -5.23
C ARG A 136 -8.87 -1.37 -4.65
N LYS A 137 -9.61 -2.44 -4.38
CA LYS A 137 -9.05 -3.72 -3.93
C LYS A 137 -8.10 -4.33 -4.97
N GLY A 138 -8.48 -4.31 -6.24
CA GLY A 138 -7.64 -4.77 -7.33
C GLY A 138 -6.31 -4.03 -7.40
N LEU A 139 -6.33 -2.70 -7.21
CA LEU A 139 -5.10 -1.89 -7.18
C LEU A 139 -4.19 -2.27 -6.01
N LEU A 140 -4.74 -2.48 -4.81
CA LEU A 140 -3.98 -2.96 -3.64
C LEU A 140 -3.43 -4.38 -3.85
N LEU A 141 -4.18 -5.26 -4.52
CA LEU A 141 -3.74 -6.61 -4.89
C LEU A 141 -2.61 -6.61 -5.92
N VAL A 142 -2.51 -5.58 -6.77
CA VAL A 142 -1.37 -5.36 -7.67
C VAL A 142 -0.20 -4.76 -6.91
N GLU A 143 -0.46 -3.82 -6.01
CA GLU A 143 0.58 -3.12 -5.26
C GLU A 143 1.32 -4.01 -4.26
N ALA A 144 0.65 -4.91 -3.56
CA ALA A 144 1.31 -5.79 -2.60
C ALA A 144 2.41 -6.68 -3.24
N PRO A 145 2.18 -7.35 -4.39
CA PRO A 145 3.24 -8.01 -5.16
C PRO A 145 4.36 -7.07 -5.61
N LEU A 146 4.05 -5.82 -5.99
CA LEU A 146 5.07 -4.82 -6.32
C LEU A 146 5.93 -4.47 -5.10
N ALA A 147 5.31 -4.31 -3.93
CA ALA A 147 6.01 -4.05 -2.68
C ALA A 147 6.95 -5.22 -2.32
N ILE A 148 6.50 -6.47 -2.46
CA ILE A 148 7.34 -7.67 -2.31
C ILE A 148 8.49 -7.66 -3.33
N TYR A 149 8.20 -7.35 -4.59
CA TYR A 149 9.22 -7.28 -5.64
C TYR A 149 10.28 -6.22 -5.33
N MET A 150 9.88 -5.02 -4.94
CA MET A 150 10.78 -3.95 -4.53
C MET A 150 11.61 -4.37 -3.31
N ALA A 151 11.01 -5.07 -2.34
CA ALA A 151 11.72 -5.57 -1.16
C ALA A 151 12.77 -6.61 -1.52
N HIS A 152 12.40 -7.58 -2.36
CA HIS A 152 13.33 -8.57 -2.88
C HIS A 152 14.49 -7.91 -3.64
N ARG A 153 14.22 -6.90 -4.47
CA ARG A 153 15.27 -6.14 -5.18
C ARG A 153 16.18 -5.37 -4.22
N ALA A 154 15.64 -4.74 -3.19
CA ALA A 154 16.39 -3.96 -2.20
C ALA A 154 17.27 -4.83 -1.28
N LEU A 155 16.81 -6.06 -0.97
CA LEU A 155 17.50 -6.99 -0.07
C LEU A 155 18.53 -7.89 -0.75
N ARG A 156 18.55 -7.96 -2.09
CA ARG A 156 19.56 -8.75 -2.80
C ARG A 156 20.95 -8.20 -2.46
N PRO A 157 21.86 -9.04 -1.93
CA PRO A 157 23.25 -8.66 -1.76
C PRO A 157 23.79 -8.14 -3.08
N ALA A 158 24.66 -7.12 -3.04
CA ALA A 158 25.45 -6.73 -4.19
C ALA A 158 26.40 -7.89 -4.55
N SER A 159 25.87 -8.91 -5.22
CA SER A 159 26.64 -10.02 -5.78
C SER A 159 27.55 -9.44 -6.86
N GLY A 160 28.72 -8.96 -6.46
CA GLY A 160 29.66 -8.28 -7.36
C GLY A 160 30.69 -7.37 -6.69
N ALA A 161 30.63 -7.12 -5.37
CA ALA A 161 31.83 -6.66 -4.68
C ALA A 161 32.79 -7.86 -4.60
N GLU A 162 33.71 -7.90 -5.56
CA GLU A 162 34.82 -8.84 -5.63
C GLU A 162 35.36 -9.11 -4.23
N VAL A 163 35.11 -10.32 -3.71
CA VAL A 163 36.07 -10.93 -2.80
C VAL A 163 37.31 -11.10 -3.64
N GLY A 164 38.19 -10.10 -3.55
CA GLY A 164 39.47 -10.07 -4.21
C GLY A 164 40.11 -11.43 -4.04
N ARG A 165 40.37 -12.08 -5.19
CA ARG A 165 41.34 -13.17 -5.25
C ARG A 165 42.58 -12.71 -4.47
N PRO A 166 43.19 -13.56 -3.62
CA PRO A 166 44.48 -13.24 -3.06
C PRO A 166 45.47 -13.08 -4.23
N VAL A 167 45.82 -11.83 -4.55
CA VAL A 167 46.96 -11.53 -5.41
C VAL A 167 48.19 -11.79 -4.56
N GLY A 168 48.95 -12.83 -4.89
CA GLY A 168 50.32 -12.98 -4.39
C GLY A 168 50.66 -14.31 -3.73
N ALA A 169 50.27 -15.44 -4.31
CA ALA A 169 51.09 -16.65 -4.17
C ALA A 169 52.25 -16.56 -5.19
N GLY A 170 53.47 -16.38 -4.70
CA GLY A 170 54.68 -16.74 -5.43
C GLY A 170 55.60 -15.59 -5.84
N ARG A 171 56.55 -15.27 -4.96
CA ARG A 171 57.99 -15.20 -5.28
C ARG A 171 58.78 -15.28 -3.98
N LEU A 172 59.39 -16.44 -3.74
CA LEU A 172 60.40 -16.61 -2.69
C LEU A 172 61.63 -15.75 -3.04
N PRO A 173 62.29 -15.10 -2.06
CA PRO A 173 63.54 -14.41 -2.30
C PRO A 173 64.63 -15.43 -2.64
N VAL A 174 65.25 -15.26 -3.82
CA VAL A 174 66.50 -15.92 -4.16
C VAL A 174 67.58 -15.31 -3.27
N LEU A 175 68.12 -16.10 -2.34
CA LEU A 175 69.32 -15.76 -1.59
C LEU A 175 70.50 -15.76 -2.58
N SER A 176 70.97 -14.56 -2.92
CA SER A 176 72.26 -14.37 -3.57
C SER A 176 73.35 -14.61 -2.52
N GLN A 177 74.04 -15.75 -2.62
CA GLN A 177 75.35 -15.90 -1.99
C GLN A 177 76.40 -15.28 -2.92
N GLY A 178 77.19 -14.36 -2.37
CA GLY A 178 78.32 -13.70 -3.02
C GLY A 178 78.93 -12.69 -2.07
#